data_AF-A0A1W0A522-F1
#
_entry.id   AF-A0A1W0A522-F1
#
_cell.length_a   1.000
_cell.length_b   1.000
_cell.length_c   1.000
_cell.angle_alpha   90.00
_cell.angle_beta   90.00
_cell.angle_gamma   90.00
#
_symmetry.space_group_name_H-M   'P 1'
#
loop_
_entity.id
_entity.type
_entity.pdbx_description
1 polymer ?
#
loop_
_entity_poly.entity_id
_entity_poly.type
_entity_poly.pdbx_seq_one_letter_code
_entity_poly.pdbx_strand_id
1 'polypeptide(L)'
;MDKLSESHHRRDGSFRLFFGGLSMFCLGMIYLSCPTMDFTSLAELSVHKYPSSPLGALMHELPILQQPPAHKSADGILDITLRAQVARFTQGPVAFNTRTYNGMFPGPTLCVKPGDTLKITLVNDLLPDLPSEHLSMNTMRDPNTTNLHVHGMHVSPMGISDNVLRTVKSGESMVLTIKIPETHQLGAFHYHPHHHGSTFLQMGGGMVGIISVQDNIDQVDSLLVLQSFTFSGPMLGNHINASTLARSTLPLDLKLTHRNHKRMAELYPEYQPQFDATADNHPPFFIINGQYQPRIQLRNGERKLFQLINAGPTQMLELFIPGCTFEVLAKDAFPPSITTQE
;
A
#
# COMPACT_ATOMS: atom_id res chain seq x y z
N MET A 1 -52.30 3.69 48.88
CA MET A 1 -51.41 3.17 49.92
C MET A 1 -50.01 3.13 49.34
N ASP A 2 -49.18 4.08 49.76
CA ASP A 2 -47.78 3.90 50.17
C ASP A 2 -46.87 3.00 49.31
N LYS A 3 -45.73 3.42 48.75
CA LYS A 3 -44.71 4.35 49.26
C LYS A 3 -43.69 4.74 48.16
N LEU A 4 -43.21 5.99 48.23
CA LEU A 4 -41.83 6.48 48.04
C LEU A 4 -41.17 6.50 46.64
N SER A 5 -41.32 7.66 45.99
CA SER A 5 -40.23 8.59 45.55
C SER A 5 -38.78 8.08 45.52
N GLU A 6 -38.17 8.15 44.33
CA GLU A 6 -36.78 8.64 44.21
C GLU A 6 -36.53 9.30 42.84
N SER A 7 -36.19 10.58 42.89
CA SER A 7 -35.65 11.36 41.77
C SER A 7 -34.14 11.17 41.71
N HIS A 8 -33.56 10.84 40.56
CA HIS A 8 -32.13 11.01 40.35
C HIS A 8 -31.80 11.82 39.09
N HIS A 9 -31.18 12.96 39.38
CA HIS A 9 -30.46 13.85 38.48
C HIS A 9 -29.47 13.13 37.57
N ARG A 10 -29.36 13.68 36.34
CA ARG A 10 -28.19 13.58 35.47
C ARG A 10 -26.91 13.83 36.28
N ARG A 11 -25.95 12.90 36.20
CA ARG A 11 -24.55 13.19 36.45
C ARG A 11 -23.79 13.05 35.13
N ASP A 12 -23.23 14.17 34.67
CA ASP A 12 -22.10 14.19 33.74
C ASP A 12 -20.95 13.39 34.35
N GLY A 13 -20.48 12.37 33.62
CA GLY A 13 -19.38 11.51 34.01
C GLY A 13 -18.26 11.56 32.98
N SER A 14 -17.48 12.64 33.00
CA SER A 14 -16.19 12.71 32.31
C SER A 14 -15.19 11.78 32.99
N PHE A 15 -14.86 10.67 32.33
CA PHE A 15 -13.80 9.75 32.76
C PHE A 15 -12.43 10.34 32.36
N ARG A 16 -11.80 11.11 33.26
CA ARG A 16 -10.39 11.51 33.18
C ARG A 16 -9.62 10.79 34.28
N LEU A 17 -8.85 9.77 33.92
CA LEU A 17 -7.93 9.09 34.83
C LEU A 17 -6.49 9.32 34.37
N PHE A 18 -5.82 10.21 35.11
CA PHE A 18 -4.43 10.14 35.60
C PHE A 18 -3.32 9.67 34.65
N PHE A 19 -2.62 10.64 34.02
CA PHE A 19 -1.20 10.51 33.64
C PHE A 19 -0.29 11.61 34.21
N GLY A 20 -0.82 12.54 35.01
CA GLY A 20 -0.05 13.68 35.53
C GLY A 20 0.77 13.42 36.81
N GLY A 21 0.57 12.29 37.49
CA GLY A 21 1.18 12.03 38.80
C GLY A 21 2.59 11.44 38.77
N LEU A 22 2.93 10.65 37.74
CA LEU A 22 4.20 9.91 37.71
C LEU A 22 5.39 10.78 37.25
N SER A 23 5.13 11.83 36.46
CA SER A 23 6.16 12.74 35.93
C SER A 23 6.79 13.63 37.01
N MET A 24 6.02 14.09 37.99
CA MET A 24 6.50 15.01 39.03
C MET A 24 7.40 14.32 40.06
N PHE A 25 7.19 13.02 40.33
CA PHE A 25 8.03 12.26 41.24
C PHE A 25 9.41 11.93 40.65
N CYS A 26 9.49 11.64 39.34
CA CYS A 26 10.78 11.41 38.66
C CYS A 26 11.61 12.69 38.54
N LEU A 27 11.00 13.85 38.25
CA LEU A 27 11.70 15.14 38.21
C LEU A 27 12.19 15.60 39.59
N GLY A 28 11.40 15.36 40.65
CA GLY A 28 11.80 15.68 42.03
C GLY A 28 13.00 14.87 42.54
N MET A 29 13.11 13.59 42.15
CA MET A 29 14.24 12.73 42.52
C MET A 29 15.55 13.09 41.81
N ILE A 30 15.47 13.59 40.57
CA ILE A 30 16.62 14.06 39.79
C ILE A 30 17.17 15.38 40.36
N TYR A 31 16.29 16.28 40.80
CA TYR A 31 16.69 17.57 41.39
C TYR A 31 17.39 17.42 42.74
N LEU A 32 17.03 16.40 43.53
CA LEU A 32 17.65 16.11 44.83
C LEU A 32 19.04 15.45 44.73
N SER A 33 19.40 14.90 43.56
CA SER A 33 20.65 14.17 43.36
C SER A 33 21.71 14.92 42.56
N CYS A 34 21.38 16.08 41.96
CA CYS A 34 22.34 16.90 41.22
C CYS A 34 21.96 18.41 41.25
N PRO A 35 22.32 19.16 42.30
CA PRO A 35 21.90 20.57 42.47
C PRO A 35 22.57 21.56 41.49
N THR A 36 23.38 21.09 40.54
CA THR A 36 24.11 21.93 39.57
C THR A 36 23.69 21.69 38.11
N MET A 37 22.57 21.00 37.86
CA MET A 37 22.05 20.94 36.49
C MET A 37 21.48 22.29 36.10
N ASP A 38 22.16 22.95 35.17
CA ASP A 38 21.73 24.20 34.57
C ASP A 38 20.65 23.93 33.51
N PHE A 39 19.38 24.05 33.94
CA PHE A 39 18.21 23.93 33.08
C PHE A 39 18.04 25.12 32.13
N THR A 40 18.88 26.17 32.19
CA THR A 40 18.83 27.25 31.20
C THR A 40 19.23 26.75 29.80
N SER A 41 19.98 25.64 29.70
CA SER A 41 20.30 24.97 28.43
C SER A 41 19.11 24.26 27.77
N LEU A 42 18.03 23.96 28.51
CA LEU A 42 16.80 23.36 27.97
C LEU A 42 15.83 24.41 27.40
N ALA A 43 16.12 25.71 27.57
CA ALA A 43 15.36 26.80 26.96
C ALA A 43 15.72 27.02 25.48
N GLU A 44 16.78 26.41 24.97
CA GLU A 44 17.12 26.38 23.55
C GLU A 44 16.66 25.08 22.87
N LEU A 45 15.40 24.69 23.09
CA LEU A 45 14.65 24.04 22.00
C LEU A 45 14.41 25.12 20.95
N SER A 46 15.46 25.40 20.19
CA SER A 46 15.42 26.31 19.06
C SER A 46 14.43 25.72 18.06
N VAL A 47 13.20 26.24 18.08
CA VAL A 47 12.28 26.07 16.96
C VAL A 47 12.93 26.83 15.81
N HIS A 48 13.82 26.14 15.09
CA HIS A 48 14.40 26.67 13.87
C HIS A 48 13.25 26.96 12.93
N LYS A 49 12.95 28.25 12.74
CA LYS A 49 12.02 28.72 11.73
C LYS A 49 12.69 28.50 10.39
N TYR A 50 12.53 27.31 9.82
CA TYR A 50 12.84 27.10 8.43
C TYR A 50 12.03 28.12 7.61
N PRO A 51 12.68 28.90 6.73
CA PRO A 51 11.93 29.79 5.85
C PRO A 51 10.87 28.96 5.12
N SER A 52 9.65 29.47 5.03
CA SER A 52 8.53 28.74 4.41
C SER A 52 8.68 28.61 2.89
N SER A 53 9.55 29.42 2.26
CA SER A 53 9.70 29.45 0.80
C SER A 53 10.37 28.20 0.20
N PRO A 54 11.46 27.61 0.74
CA PRO A 54 12.06 26.42 0.14
C PRO A 54 11.23 25.16 0.44
N LEU A 55 10.52 25.11 1.57
CA LEU A 55 9.58 24.03 1.88
C LEU A 55 8.36 24.09 0.96
N GLY A 56 7.82 25.30 0.72
CA GLY A 56 6.78 25.52 -0.26
C GLY A 56 7.21 25.08 -1.67
N ALA A 57 8.42 25.43 -2.10
CA ALA A 57 8.96 24.99 -3.39
C ALA A 57 9.07 23.47 -3.49
N LEU A 58 9.59 22.79 -2.46
CA LEU A 58 9.67 21.33 -2.40
C LEU A 58 8.28 20.67 -2.48
N MET A 59 7.29 21.23 -1.79
CA MET A 59 5.91 20.76 -1.87
C MET A 59 5.31 20.96 -3.27
N HIS A 60 5.66 22.04 -3.98
CA HIS A 60 5.20 22.26 -5.35
C HIS A 60 5.82 21.27 -6.36
N GLU A 61 7.03 20.76 -6.10
CA GLU A 61 7.67 19.72 -6.94
C GLU A 61 7.05 18.32 -6.79
N LEU A 62 6.30 18.07 -5.71
CA LEU A 62 5.62 16.79 -5.53
C LEU A 62 4.58 16.58 -6.65
N PRO A 63 4.54 15.39 -7.27
CA PRO A 63 3.66 15.15 -8.40
C PRO A 63 2.20 15.14 -7.94
N ILE A 64 1.29 15.59 -8.80
CA ILE A 64 -0.15 15.38 -8.55
C ILE A 64 -0.46 13.89 -8.73
N LEU A 65 -1.26 13.34 -7.81
CA LEU A 65 -1.72 11.96 -7.89
C LEU A 65 -2.41 11.70 -9.23
N GLN A 66 -1.94 10.67 -9.93
CA GLN A 66 -2.51 10.12 -11.14
C GLN A 66 -3.21 8.80 -10.81
N GLN A 67 -4.26 8.52 -11.56
CA GLN A 67 -4.94 7.23 -11.49
C GLN A 67 -4.26 6.25 -12.46
N PRO A 68 -4.18 4.95 -12.13
CA PRO A 68 -3.74 3.95 -13.10
C PRO A 68 -4.66 3.95 -14.34
N PRO A 69 -4.15 3.59 -15.53
CA PRO A 69 -4.98 3.47 -16.72
C PRO A 69 -6.14 2.49 -16.49
N ALA A 70 -7.35 2.90 -16.87
CA ALA A 70 -8.55 2.11 -16.69
C ALA A 70 -9.00 1.45 -18.01
N HIS A 71 -9.27 0.15 -17.95
CA HIS A 71 -9.88 -0.63 -19.02
C HIS A 71 -11.29 -1.03 -18.60
N LYS A 72 -12.27 -0.74 -19.45
CA LYS A 72 -13.70 -0.87 -19.14
C LYS A 72 -14.30 -2.00 -19.94
N SER A 73 -15.19 -2.79 -19.33
CA SER A 73 -15.99 -3.76 -20.06
C SER A 73 -16.86 -3.07 -21.12
N ALA A 74 -17.13 -3.80 -22.20
CA ALA A 74 -18.08 -3.43 -23.24
C ALA A 74 -18.92 -4.65 -23.56
N ASP A 75 -20.23 -4.47 -23.73
CA ASP A 75 -21.18 -5.54 -24.06
C ASP A 75 -21.07 -6.77 -23.13
N GLY A 76 -20.88 -6.53 -21.83
CA GLY A 76 -20.80 -7.58 -20.82
C GLY A 76 -19.44 -8.27 -20.70
N ILE A 77 -18.41 -7.83 -21.45
CA ILE A 77 -17.10 -8.49 -21.47
C ILE A 77 -15.98 -7.46 -21.31
N LEU A 78 -15.01 -7.74 -20.45
CA LEU A 78 -13.70 -7.08 -20.47
C LEU A 78 -12.66 -8.10 -20.94
N ASP A 79 -12.14 -7.95 -22.16
CA ASP A 79 -11.05 -8.77 -22.72
C ASP A 79 -9.73 -7.99 -22.66
N ILE A 80 -8.74 -8.50 -21.94
CA ILE A 80 -7.45 -7.85 -21.75
C ILE A 80 -6.27 -8.84 -21.75
N THR A 81 -5.13 -8.38 -22.25
CA THR A 81 -3.85 -9.09 -22.07
C THR A 81 -3.03 -8.44 -20.95
N LEU A 82 -2.63 -9.26 -19.98
CA LEU A 82 -1.68 -8.88 -18.94
C LEU A 82 -0.35 -9.60 -19.21
N ARG A 83 0.72 -8.84 -19.41
CA ARG A 83 2.09 -9.36 -19.60
C ARG A 83 2.86 -9.24 -18.30
N ALA A 84 3.20 -10.38 -17.70
CA ALA A 84 4.17 -10.43 -16.63
C ALA A 84 5.57 -10.19 -17.23
N GLN A 85 6.16 -9.03 -16.97
CA GLN A 85 7.43 -8.64 -17.56
C GLN A 85 8.30 -7.87 -16.58
N VAL A 86 9.61 -7.83 -16.87
CA VAL A 86 10.56 -7.04 -16.10
C VAL A 86 10.37 -5.56 -16.42
N ALA A 87 10.38 -4.71 -15.39
CA ALA A 87 10.42 -3.27 -15.52
C ALA A 87 11.34 -2.65 -14.47
N ARG A 88 11.84 -1.45 -14.76
CA ARG A 88 12.60 -0.64 -13.79
C ARG A 88 11.68 0.38 -13.14
N PHE A 89 11.50 0.29 -11.83
CA PHE A 89 10.85 1.32 -11.05
C PHE A 89 11.81 2.49 -10.82
N THR A 90 11.37 3.72 -11.06
CA THR A 90 12.19 4.94 -10.92
C THR A 90 11.49 6.08 -10.17
N GLN A 91 10.23 5.90 -9.76
CA GLN A 91 9.39 6.97 -9.23
C GLN A 91 9.52 7.19 -7.71
N GLY A 92 10.41 6.47 -7.03
CA GLY A 92 10.65 6.59 -5.58
C GLY A 92 12.10 6.88 -5.22
N PRO A 93 12.46 6.89 -3.94
CA PRO A 93 13.80 7.25 -3.46
C PRO A 93 14.87 6.21 -3.84
N VAL A 94 14.45 4.96 -4.10
CA VAL A 94 15.28 3.88 -4.63
C VAL A 94 14.69 3.42 -5.96
N ALA A 95 15.51 3.39 -7.01
CA ALA A 95 15.21 2.76 -8.27
C ALA A 95 15.71 1.31 -8.29
N PHE A 96 14.94 0.40 -8.86
CA PHE A 96 15.24 -1.02 -8.88
C PHE A 96 14.51 -1.75 -10.02
N ASN A 97 15.04 -2.90 -10.43
CA ASN A 97 14.38 -3.80 -11.37
C ASN A 97 13.43 -4.74 -10.63
N THR A 98 12.26 -4.97 -11.21
CA THR A 98 11.24 -5.84 -10.65
C THR A 98 10.30 -6.36 -11.73
N ARG A 99 9.24 -7.06 -11.34
CA ARG A 99 8.25 -7.69 -12.20
C ARG A 99 6.96 -6.87 -12.15
N THR A 100 6.27 -6.76 -13.27
CA THR A 100 5.08 -5.91 -13.42
C THR A 100 4.06 -6.56 -14.35
N TYR A 101 2.84 -6.04 -14.32
CA TYR A 101 1.89 -6.23 -15.42
C TYR A 101 2.02 -5.08 -16.42
N ASN A 102 2.29 -5.41 -17.69
CA ASN A 102 2.37 -4.45 -18.80
C ASN A 102 3.41 -3.32 -18.57
N GLY A 103 4.42 -3.52 -17.72
CA GLY A 103 5.44 -2.51 -17.45
C GLY A 103 4.99 -1.40 -16.51
N MET A 104 3.82 -1.55 -15.87
CA MET A 104 3.19 -0.51 -15.08
C MET A 104 3.27 -0.77 -13.57
N PHE A 105 3.20 0.32 -12.81
CA PHE A 105 3.12 0.34 -11.35
C PHE A 105 1.98 1.26 -10.91
N PRO A 106 0.89 0.73 -10.33
CA PRO A 106 0.43 -0.66 -10.43
C PRO A 106 0.09 -1.06 -11.88
N GLY A 107 -0.31 -2.30 -12.09
CA GLY A 107 -0.98 -2.73 -13.32
C GLY A 107 -2.29 -1.94 -13.58
N PRO A 108 -2.90 -2.13 -14.76
CA PRO A 108 -4.10 -1.39 -15.14
C PRO A 108 -5.26 -1.62 -14.16
N THR A 109 -6.17 -0.64 -14.08
CA THR A 109 -7.46 -0.82 -13.42
C THR A 109 -8.42 -1.51 -14.39
N LEU A 110 -9.09 -2.56 -13.94
CA LEU A 110 -10.08 -3.33 -14.67
C LEU A 110 -11.47 -2.93 -14.15
N CYS A 111 -12.22 -2.16 -14.92
CA CYS A 111 -13.54 -1.66 -14.57
C CYS A 111 -14.62 -2.55 -15.20
N VAL A 112 -15.46 -3.14 -14.36
CA VAL A 112 -16.48 -4.12 -14.73
C VAL A 112 -17.76 -3.87 -13.94
N LYS A 113 -18.87 -4.44 -14.40
CA LYS A 113 -20.16 -4.45 -13.71
C LYS A 113 -20.47 -5.83 -13.16
N PRO A 114 -21.35 -5.96 -12.14
CA PRO A 114 -21.96 -7.23 -11.82
C PRO A 114 -22.61 -7.86 -13.07
N GLY A 115 -22.42 -9.17 -13.27
CA GLY A 115 -22.90 -9.89 -14.46
C GLY A 115 -21.90 -9.94 -15.62
N ASP A 116 -20.87 -9.08 -15.65
CA ASP A 116 -19.85 -9.10 -16.69
C ASP A 116 -18.97 -10.37 -16.64
N THR A 117 -18.28 -10.64 -17.74
CA THR A 117 -17.21 -11.64 -17.81
C THR A 117 -15.87 -10.96 -18.01
N LEU A 118 -14.94 -11.23 -17.10
CA LEU A 118 -13.55 -10.80 -17.20
C LEU A 118 -12.73 -11.91 -17.90
N LYS A 119 -12.24 -11.61 -19.10
CA LYS A 119 -11.39 -12.50 -19.88
C LYS A 119 -9.96 -11.95 -19.91
N ILE A 120 -9.05 -12.64 -19.25
CA ILE A 120 -7.65 -12.23 -19.13
C ILE A 120 -6.77 -13.22 -19.85
N THR A 121 -5.97 -12.75 -20.81
CA THR A 121 -4.83 -13.49 -21.33
C THR A 121 -3.59 -13.08 -20.54
N LEU A 122 -3.15 -13.95 -19.62
CA LEU A 122 -1.91 -13.76 -18.88
C LEU A 122 -0.75 -14.36 -19.66
N VAL A 123 0.19 -13.53 -20.09
CA VAL A 123 1.41 -13.94 -20.79
C VAL A 123 2.60 -13.74 -19.87
N ASN A 124 3.48 -14.74 -19.77
CA ASN A 124 4.66 -14.64 -18.94
C ASN A 124 5.92 -14.42 -19.78
N ASP A 125 6.34 -13.16 -19.88
CA ASP A 125 7.54 -12.74 -20.61
C ASP A 125 8.79 -12.71 -19.70
N LEU A 126 8.70 -13.22 -18.47
CA LEU A 126 9.84 -13.33 -17.56
C LEU A 126 10.82 -14.42 -18.03
N LEU A 127 12.08 -14.31 -17.60
CA LEU A 127 13.11 -15.33 -17.91
C LEU A 127 12.83 -16.67 -17.19
N PRO A 128 13.37 -17.80 -17.69
CA PRO A 128 13.23 -19.08 -17.01
C PRO A 128 13.77 -19.06 -15.58
N ASP A 129 13.09 -19.79 -14.69
CA ASP A 129 13.58 -20.06 -13.34
C ASP A 129 14.77 -21.03 -13.35
N LEU A 130 15.62 -20.94 -12.33
CA LEU A 130 16.61 -21.99 -12.07
C LEU A 130 15.90 -23.26 -11.57
N PRO A 131 16.46 -24.46 -11.81
CA PRO A 131 15.88 -25.72 -11.32
C PRO A 131 15.64 -25.67 -9.81
N SER A 132 14.42 -25.99 -9.38
CA SER A 132 13.93 -25.83 -7.99
C SER A 132 13.31 -27.11 -7.42
N GLU A 133 13.38 -28.23 -8.14
CA GLU A 133 12.71 -29.50 -7.80
C GLU A 133 13.24 -30.13 -6.51
N HIS A 134 14.48 -29.80 -6.15
CA HIS A 134 15.13 -30.23 -4.91
C HIS A 134 14.79 -29.33 -3.71
N LEU A 135 14.11 -28.20 -3.92
CA LEU A 135 13.72 -27.30 -2.85
C LEU A 135 12.41 -27.78 -2.21
N SER A 136 12.34 -27.68 -0.88
CA SER A 136 11.12 -27.96 -0.14
C SER A 136 9.98 -27.06 -0.61
N MET A 137 8.75 -27.59 -0.62
CA MET A 137 7.57 -26.87 -1.08
C MET A 137 7.42 -25.51 -0.39
N ASN A 138 7.48 -25.49 0.94
CA ASN A 138 7.29 -24.30 1.77
C ASN A 138 8.55 -23.42 1.85
N THR A 139 9.17 -23.15 0.70
CA THR A 139 10.33 -22.26 0.59
C THR A 139 10.12 -21.26 -0.54
N MET A 140 10.88 -20.17 -0.51
CA MET A 140 10.90 -19.22 -1.62
C MET A 140 11.52 -19.89 -2.84
N ARG A 141 10.82 -19.90 -3.97
CA ARG A 141 11.25 -20.53 -5.22
C ARG A 141 10.44 -20.00 -6.40
N ASP A 142 10.82 -20.42 -7.60
CA ASP A 142 10.14 -20.12 -8.87
C ASP A 142 9.78 -18.62 -9.04
N PRO A 143 10.73 -17.70 -8.84
CA PRO A 143 10.46 -16.26 -8.82
C PRO A 143 9.87 -15.72 -10.14
N ASN A 144 10.00 -16.45 -11.25
CA ASN A 144 9.47 -16.09 -12.56
C ASN A 144 8.30 -16.97 -13.02
N THR A 145 7.92 -18.02 -12.29
CA THR A 145 6.67 -18.75 -12.51
C THR A 145 5.55 -18.00 -11.79
N THR A 146 4.44 -17.76 -12.49
CA THR A 146 3.37 -16.90 -11.99
C THR A 146 1.99 -17.53 -12.21
N ASN A 147 0.98 -16.85 -11.70
CA ASN A 147 -0.43 -17.08 -11.99
C ASN A 147 -1.19 -15.77 -11.68
N LEU A 148 -2.51 -15.84 -11.57
CA LEU A 148 -3.33 -14.71 -11.17
C LEU A 148 -4.31 -15.15 -10.09
N HIS A 149 -4.48 -14.31 -9.09
CA HIS A 149 -5.55 -14.39 -8.12
C HIS A 149 -6.35 -13.08 -8.16
N VAL A 150 -7.68 -13.16 -8.11
CA VAL A 150 -8.57 -12.00 -7.99
C VAL A 150 -9.07 -11.81 -6.55
N HIS A 151 -8.23 -11.17 -5.75
CA HIS A 151 -8.41 -11.00 -4.31
C HIS A 151 -9.72 -10.29 -3.95
N GLY A 152 -10.50 -10.97 -3.10
CA GLY A 152 -11.79 -10.49 -2.58
C GLY A 152 -12.97 -10.73 -3.53
N MET A 153 -12.73 -11.15 -4.77
CA MET A 153 -13.82 -11.46 -5.70
C MET A 153 -14.51 -12.77 -5.33
N HIS A 154 -15.84 -12.77 -5.25
CA HIS A 154 -16.64 -13.97 -4.99
C HIS A 154 -16.95 -14.70 -6.30
N VAL A 155 -15.94 -15.36 -6.86
CA VAL A 155 -15.99 -16.05 -8.16
C VAL A 155 -15.56 -17.51 -8.04
N SER A 156 -15.70 -18.30 -9.11
CA SER A 156 -15.31 -19.70 -9.08
C SER A 156 -13.79 -19.85 -8.90
N PRO A 157 -13.31 -20.71 -7.98
CA PRO A 157 -11.89 -21.04 -7.84
C PRO A 157 -11.45 -22.19 -8.77
N MET A 158 -12.35 -22.68 -9.63
CA MET A 158 -12.13 -23.90 -10.42
C MET A 158 -11.81 -23.60 -11.89
N GLY A 159 -11.28 -24.62 -12.58
CA GLY A 159 -11.11 -24.60 -14.03
C GLY A 159 -10.27 -23.41 -14.47
N ILE A 160 -10.80 -22.63 -15.41
CA ILE A 160 -10.12 -21.45 -15.97
C ILE A 160 -10.47 -20.12 -15.28
N SER A 161 -11.16 -20.14 -14.14
CA SER A 161 -11.49 -18.93 -13.36
C SER A 161 -10.33 -18.60 -12.38
N ASP A 162 -10.61 -18.22 -11.14
CA ASP A 162 -9.65 -17.86 -10.07
C ASP A 162 -8.94 -19.09 -9.47
N ASN A 163 -8.39 -19.95 -10.33
CA ASN A 163 -7.74 -21.19 -9.91
C ASN A 163 -6.24 -20.96 -9.69
N VAL A 164 -5.88 -20.68 -8.44
CA VAL A 164 -4.50 -20.43 -7.98
C VAL A 164 -3.55 -21.63 -8.10
N LEU A 165 -4.06 -22.82 -8.43
CA LEU A 165 -3.22 -24.00 -8.68
C LEU A 165 -2.71 -24.06 -10.13
N ARG A 166 -3.29 -23.28 -11.03
CA ARG A 166 -2.75 -23.11 -12.39
C ARG A 166 -1.52 -22.22 -12.34
N THR A 167 -0.56 -22.50 -13.20
CA THR A 167 0.70 -21.76 -13.29
C THR A 167 1.02 -21.44 -14.74
N VAL A 168 1.81 -20.39 -14.94
CA VAL A 168 2.36 -19.95 -16.22
C VAL A 168 3.86 -19.85 -16.04
N LYS A 169 4.61 -20.74 -16.71
CA LYS A 169 6.07 -20.67 -16.72
C LYS A 169 6.54 -19.61 -17.72
N SER A 170 7.84 -19.34 -17.70
CA SER A 170 8.49 -18.45 -18.68
C SER A 170 8.12 -18.84 -20.12
N GLY A 171 7.70 -17.85 -20.92
CA GLY A 171 7.31 -18.00 -22.32
C GLY A 171 5.91 -18.59 -22.53
N GLU A 172 5.22 -19.03 -21.48
CA GLU A 172 3.87 -19.58 -21.58
C GLU A 172 2.79 -18.48 -21.46
N SER A 173 1.56 -18.86 -21.77
CA SER A 173 0.39 -18.03 -21.52
C SER A 173 -0.78 -18.86 -21.01
N MET A 174 -1.67 -18.23 -20.26
CA MET A 174 -2.93 -18.83 -19.82
C MET A 174 -4.08 -17.86 -20.06
N VAL A 175 -5.24 -18.39 -20.45
CA VAL A 175 -6.50 -17.63 -20.42
C VAL A 175 -7.20 -17.88 -19.09
N LEU A 176 -7.72 -16.81 -18.52
CA LEU A 176 -8.69 -16.80 -17.43
C LEU A 176 -10.02 -16.28 -17.94
N THR A 177 -11.11 -16.97 -17.60
CA THR A 177 -12.47 -16.51 -17.86
C THR A 177 -13.22 -16.51 -16.54
N ILE A 178 -13.41 -15.33 -15.99
CA ILE A 178 -13.99 -15.10 -14.67
C ILE A 178 -15.37 -14.50 -14.89
N LYS A 179 -16.41 -15.30 -14.64
CA LYS A 179 -17.79 -14.81 -14.67
C LYS A 179 -18.10 -14.13 -13.34
N ILE A 180 -18.43 -12.85 -13.39
CA ILE A 180 -18.82 -12.06 -12.22
C ILE A 180 -20.33 -12.27 -12.02
N PRO A 181 -20.79 -12.75 -10.85
CA PRO A 181 -22.23 -12.88 -10.57
C PRO A 181 -22.96 -11.53 -10.69
N GLU A 182 -24.21 -11.54 -11.12
CA GLU A 182 -25.09 -10.34 -11.10
C GLU A 182 -25.29 -9.80 -9.67
N THR A 183 -25.16 -10.68 -8.67
CA THR A 183 -25.24 -10.36 -7.24
C THR A 183 -23.91 -9.97 -6.61
N HIS A 184 -22.85 -9.82 -7.43
CA HIS A 184 -21.54 -9.44 -6.90
C HIS A 184 -21.59 -8.03 -6.32
N GLN A 185 -20.93 -7.84 -5.19
CA GLN A 185 -20.88 -6.55 -4.50
C GLN A 185 -20.07 -5.54 -5.31
N LEU A 186 -20.47 -4.27 -5.21
CA LEU A 186 -19.71 -3.15 -5.76
C LEU A 186 -18.52 -2.83 -4.85
N GLY A 187 -17.44 -2.31 -5.43
CA GLY A 187 -16.27 -1.89 -4.69
C GLY A 187 -14.96 -2.09 -5.45
N ALA A 188 -13.85 -1.96 -4.72
CA ALA A 188 -12.50 -2.16 -5.23
C ALA A 188 -11.93 -3.46 -4.68
N PHE A 189 -11.53 -4.30 -5.62
CA PHE A 189 -10.84 -5.56 -5.44
C PHE A 189 -9.48 -5.43 -6.12
N HIS A 190 -8.62 -6.43 -6.01
CA HIS A 190 -7.34 -6.39 -6.71
C HIS A 190 -6.97 -7.74 -7.28
N TYR A 191 -6.04 -7.72 -8.23
CA TYR A 191 -5.45 -8.93 -8.77
C TYR A 191 -3.93 -8.92 -8.58
N HIS A 192 -3.38 -10.08 -8.28
CA HIS A 192 -1.95 -10.27 -8.05
C HIS A 192 -1.55 -11.73 -8.24
N PRO A 193 -0.24 -12.04 -8.37
CA PRO A 193 0.22 -13.41 -8.38
C PRO A 193 0.05 -14.11 -7.04
N HIS A 194 -0.23 -15.41 -7.11
CA HIS A 194 -0.44 -16.30 -5.99
C HIS A 194 0.25 -17.66 -6.20
N HIS A 195 1.32 -17.71 -7.01
CA HIS A 195 2.13 -18.91 -7.18
C HIS A 195 2.92 -19.16 -5.89
N HIS A 196 2.79 -20.37 -5.35
CA HIS A 196 3.44 -20.73 -4.10
C HIS A 196 4.97 -20.66 -4.22
N GLY A 197 5.60 -19.90 -3.32
CA GLY A 197 7.05 -19.68 -3.28
C GLY A 197 7.50 -18.35 -3.90
N SER A 198 6.67 -17.67 -4.70
CA SER A 198 7.05 -16.44 -5.41
C SER A 198 6.14 -15.24 -5.16
N THR A 199 4.97 -15.42 -4.51
CA THR A 199 4.00 -14.34 -4.23
C THR A 199 4.64 -13.09 -3.65
N PHE A 200 5.48 -13.20 -2.61
CA PHE A 200 6.13 -12.03 -1.99
C PHE A 200 6.98 -11.25 -3.00
N LEU A 201 7.79 -11.94 -3.82
CA LEU A 201 8.65 -11.29 -4.81
C LEU A 201 7.88 -10.65 -5.96
N GLN A 202 6.77 -11.27 -6.36
CA GLN A 202 5.98 -10.79 -7.49
C GLN A 202 5.01 -9.69 -7.06
N MET A 203 4.11 -9.98 -6.12
CA MET A 203 3.14 -9.01 -5.58
C MET A 203 3.86 -7.88 -4.84
N GLY A 204 4.74 -8.21 -3.89
CA GLY A 204 5.51 -7.22 -3.12
C GLY A 204 6.48 -6.44 -4.00
N GLY A 205 6.94 -7.03 -5.11
CA GLY A 205 7.76 -6.37 -6.11
C GLY A 205 7.00 -5.43 -7.05
N GLY A 206 5.67 -5.41 -7.03
CA GLY A 206 4.88 -4.45 -7.82
C GLY A 206 3.78 -5.05 -8.70
N MET A 207 3.68 -6.39 -8.82
CA MET A 207 2.64 -7.06 -9.62
C MET A 207 1.29 -7.05 -8.92
N VAL A 208 0.64 -5.89 -8.90
CA VAL A 208 -0.72 -5.69 -8.40
C VAL A 208 -1.45 -4.80 -9.38
N GLY A 209 -2.72 -5.07 -9.65
CA GLY A 209 -3.63 -4.12 -10.29
C GLY A 209 -5.02 -4.19 -9.66
N ILE A 210 -5.91 -3.30 -10.06
CA ILE A 210 -7.20 -3.12 -9.39
C ILE A 210 -8.33 -3.67 -10.24
N ILE A 211 -9.33 -4.26 -9.61
CA ILE A 211 -10.62 -4.56 -10.22
C ILE A 211 -11.66 -3.66 -9.55
N SER A 212 -12.30 -2.81 -10.32
CA SER A 212 -13.36 -1.92 -9.85
C SER A 212 -14.70 -2.45 -10.35
N VAL A 213 -15.54 -2.90 -9.42
CA VAL A 213 -16.90 -3.39 -9.70
C VAL A 213 -17.88 -2.27 -9.39
N GLN A 214 -18.56 -1.74 -10.41
CA GLN A 214 -19.46 -0.58 -10.29
C GLN A 214 -20.69 -0.74 -11.20
N ASP A 215 -21.80 -0.09 -10.88
CA ASP A 215 -22.97 -0.04 -11.77
C ASP A 215 -22.70 0.82 -13.02
N ASN A 216 -21.95 1.91 -12.82
CA ASN A 216 -21.52 2.81 -13.88
C ASN A 216 -19.99 2.87 -13.92
N ILE A 217 -19.41 2.46 -15.05
CA ILE A 217 -17.96 2.43 -15.27
C ILE A 217 -17.48 3.62 -16.12
N ASP A 218 -18.37 4.54 -16.52
CA ASP A 218 -18.00 5.77 -17.24
C ASP A 218 -17.14 6.68 -16.37
N GLN A 219 -17.44 6.71 -15.07
CA GLN A 219 -16.62 7.34 -14.05
C GLN A 219 -15.88 6.26 -13.28
N VAL A 220 -14.57 6.39 -13.19
CA VAL A 220 -13.74 5.51 -12.36
C VAL A 220 -13.52 6.23 -11.04
N ASP A 221 -13.85 5.57 -9.94
CA ASP A 221 -13.63 6.13 -8.61
C ASP A 221 -12.15 6.48 -8.38
N SER A 222 -11.90 7.39 -7.44
CA SER A 222 -10.53 7.70 -7.03
C SER A 222 -9.95 6.51 -6.26
N LEU A 223 -9.10 5.74 -6.91
CA LEU A 223 -8.41 4.59 -6.34
C LEU A 223 -7.07 5.03 -5.75
N LEU A 224 -6.75 4.51 -4.56
CA LEU A 224 -5.47 4.66 -3.91
C LEU A 224 -4.88 3.27 -3.66
N VAL A 225 -3.88 2.90 -4.45
CA VAL A 225 -3.15 1.63 -4.34
C VAL A 225 -1.85 1.88 -3.61
N LEU A 226 -1.79 1.47 -2.35
CA LEU A 226 -0.64 1.66 -1.49
C LEU A 226 0.28 0.46 -1.63
N GLN A 227 1.53 0.68 -2.00
CA GLN A 227 2.56 -0.37 -2.06
C GLN A 227 3.78 0.08 -1.27
N SER A 228 4.42 -0.87 -0.60
CA SER A 228 5.63 -0.65 0.20
C SER A 228 6.80 -1.44 -0.35
N PHE A 229 7.96 -0.80 -0.37
CA PHE A 229 9.21 -1.44 -0.74
C PHE A 229 10.20 -1.37 0.41
N THR A 230 10.77 -2.53 0.72
CA THR A 230 11.78 -2.72 1.76
C THR A 230 12.94 -3.52 1.17
N PHE A 231 14.18 -3.04 1.39
CA PHE A 231 15.41 -3.65 0.88
C PHE A 231 16.35 -4.15 1.98
N SER A 232 16.21 -3.66 3.22
CA SER A 232 16.97 -4.11 4.38
C SER A 232 16.06 -4.60 5.52
N GLY A 233 16.65 -5.13 6.59
CA GLY A 233 15.93 -5.66 7.74
C GLY A 233 15.78 -7.18 7.72
N PRO A 234 14.88 -7.74 8.53
CA PRO A 234 14.81 -9.19 8.76
C PRO A 234 14.44 -9.97 7.49
N MET A 235 14.82 -11.25 7.47
CA MET A 235 14.80 -12.17 6.31
C MET A 235 13.45 -12.22 5.57
N LEU A 236 12.33 -12.12 6.28
CA LEU A 236 10.97 -12.27 5.71
C LEU A 236 10.29 -10.93 5.35
N GLY A 237 11.01 -9.82 5.37
CA GLY A 237 10.44 -8.48 5.17
C GLY A 237 11.09 -7.65 4.06
N ASN A 238 12.07 -8.18 3.31
CA ASN A 238 12.80 -7.39 2.32
C ASN A 238 13.10 -8.13 1.01
N HIS A 239 13.21 -7.36 -0.07
CA HIS A 239 13.36 -7.87 -1.44
C HIS A 239 14.73 -8.49 -1.72
N ILE A 240 15.81 -8.03 -1.07
CA ILE A 240 17.17 -8.58 -1.28
C ILE A 240 17.22 -10.03 -0.79
N ASN A 241 16.77 -10.26 0.44
CA ASN A 241 16.74 -11.59 1.05
C ASN A 241 15.76 -12.49 0.32
N ALA A 242 14.55 -12.01 0.01
CA ALA A 242 13.58 -12.77 -0.77
C ALA A 242 14.14 -13.19 -2.14
N SER A 243 14.83 -12.29 -2.84
CA SER A 243 15.44 -12.56 -4.15
C SER A 243 16.53 -13.62 -4.04
N THR A 244 17.35 -13.54 -2.99
CA THR A 244 18.43 -14.50 -2.72
C THR A 244 17.87 -15.89 -2.41
N LEU A 245 16.88 -15.98 -1.51
CA LEU A 245 16.26 -17.24 -1.12
C LEU A 245 15.52 -17.92 -2.27
N ALA A 246 14.80 -17.13 -3.09
CA ALA A 246 14.13 -17.64 -4.29
C ALA A 246 15.10 -17.95 -5.44
N ARG A 247 16.40 -17.69 -5.26
CA ARG A 247 17.44 -17.86 -6.30
C ARG A 247 17.10 -17.13 -7.60
N SER A 248 16.54 -15.92 -7.47
CA SER A 248 16.17 -15.07 -8.60
C SER A 248 17.40 -14.64 -9.39
N THR A 249 17.35 -14.85 -10.71
CA THR A 249 18.39 -14.40 -11.65
C THR A 249 18.21 -12.95 -12.10
N LEU A 250 17.08 -12.31 -11.76
CA LEU A 250 16.86 -10.89 -12.01
C LEU A 250 17.68 -10.05 -11.02
N PRO A 251 18.70 -9.28 -11.46
CA PRO A 251 19.42 -8.37 -10.59
C PRO A 251 18.52 -7.19 -10.20
N LEU A 252 18.40 -6.91 -8.90
CA LEU A 252 17.61 -5.77 -8.40
C LEU A 252 18.17 -4.41 -8.83
N ASP A 253 19.50 -4.27 -9.04
CA ASP A 253 20.17 -3.02 -9.46
C ASP A 253 19.68 -1.76 -8.70
N LEU A 254 19.75 -1.84 -7.36
CA LEU A 254 19.31 -0.80 -6.45
C LEU A 254 20.16 0.46 -6.63
N LYS A 255 19.52 1.60 -6.86
CA LYS A 255 20.19 2.91 -6.98
C LYS A 255 19.37 3.98 -6.29
N LEU A 256 20.02 4.84 -5.50
CA LEU A 256 19.36 6.04 -4.97
C LEU A 256 18.96 6.96 -6.14
N THR A 257 17.78 7.56 -6.05
CA THR A 257 17.30 8.55 -7.02
C THR A 257 17.38 9.95 -6.44
N HIS A 258 17.10 10.99 -7.22
CA HIS A 258 16.98 12.37 -6.72
C HIS A 258 15.83 12.58 -5.72
N ARG A 259 14.97 11.59 -5.47
CA ARG A 259 13.86 11.66 -4.51
C ARG A 259 14.22 11.14 -3.12
N ASN A 260 15.48 10.79 -2.89
CA ASN A 260 15.94 10.28 -1.59
C ASN A 260 16.14 11.41 -0.55
N HIS A 261 16.21 11.06 0.73
CA HIS A 261 16.28 12.01 1.84
C HIS A 261 17.54 12.89 1.85
N LYS A 262 18.64 12.46 1.22
CA LYS A 262 19.88 13.27 1.13
C LYS A 262 19.68 14.57 0.36
N ARG A 263 18.66 14.66 -0.51
CA ARG A 263 18.29 15.92 -1.18
C ARG A 263 17.89 17.01 -0.19
N MET A 264 17.34 16.65 0.98
CA MET A 264 17.03 17.63 2.03
C MET A 264 18.30 18.27 2.58
N ALA A 265 19.42 17.55 2.65
CA ALA A 265 20.70 18.08 3.09
C ALA A 265 21.31 19.06 2.06
N GLU A 266 20.98 18.94 0.78
CA GLU A 266 21.40 19.90 -0.25
C GLU A 266 20.68 21.25 -0.10
N LEU A 267 19.40 21.23 0.30
CA LEU A 267 18.57 22.43 0.45
C LEU A 267 18.73 23.10 1.82
N TYR A 268 19.02 22.30 2.84
CA TYR A 268 19.18 22.72 4.23
C TYR A 268 20.51 22.17 4.74
N PRO A 269 21.62 22.92 4.63
CA PRO A 269 22.94 22.47 5.07
C PRO A 269 23.01 22.05 6.55
N GLU A 270 22.11 22.59 7.37
CA GLU A 270 21.91 22.22 8.77
C GLU A 270 21.15 20.90 8.98
N TYR A 271 20.44 20.40 7.95
CA TYR A 271 19.79 19.10 7.99
C TYR A 271 20.85 18.00 7.96
N GLN A 272 21.12 17.44 9.12
CA GLN A 272 21.89 16.21 9.24
C GLN A 272 20.94 15.03 9.01
N PRO A 273 21.06 14.30 7.89
CA PRO A 273 20.22 13.12 7.68
C PRO A 273 20.42 12.15 8.85
N GLN A 274 19.32 11.74 9.47
CA GLN A 274 19.36 10.89 10.66
C GLN A 274 20.03 9.53 10.40
N PHE A 275 20.17 9.13 9.13
CA PHE A 275 20.79 7.89 8.71
C PHE A 275 21.55 8.09 7.39
N ASP A 276 22.79 7.60 7.31
CA ASP A 276 23.54 7.50 6.06
C ASP A 276 23.09 6.25 5.30
N ALA A 277 21.99 6.37 4.55
CA ALA A 277 21.44 5.23 3.82
C ALA A 277 22.07 5.09 2.43
N THR A 278 22.47 3.86 2.11
CA THR A 278 22.73 3.37 0.75
C THR A 278 21.44 2.81 0.14
N ALA A 279 21.41 2.49 -1.15
CA ALA A 279 20.19 2.01 -1.81
C ALA A 279 19.69 0.66 -1.24
N ASP A 280 20.61 -0.20 -0.83
CA ASP A 280 20.38 -1.52 -0.22
C ASP A 280 20.04 -1.45 1.27
N ASN A 281 20.32 -0.33 1.95
CA ASN A 281 19.93 -0.08 3.34
C ASN A 281 18.99 1.12 3.51
N HIS A 282 18.29 1.51 2.44
CA HIS A 282 17.32 2.59 2.50
C HIS A 282 16.12 2.19 3.38
N PRO A 283 15.62 3.08 4.25
CA PRO A 283 14.40 2.83 5.00
C PRO A 283 13.22 2.43 4.09
N PRO A 284 12.27 1.62 4.58
CA PRO A 284 11.07 1.31 3.82
C PRO A 284 10.37 2.57 3.35
N PHE A 285 9.81 2.53 2.14
CA PHE A 285 9.04 3.63 1.60
C PHE A 285 7.75 3.14 0.97
N PHE A 286 6.77 4.04 0.92
CA PHE A 286 5.46 3.79 0.34
C PHE A 286 5.26 4.61 -0.92
N ILE A 287 4.54 4.03 -1.86
CA ILE A 287 4.03 4.69 -3.05
C ILE A 287 2.51 4.59 -3.07
N ILE A 288 1.87 5.53 -3.76
CA ILE A 288 0.45 5.50 -4.07
C ILE A 288 0.32 5.57 -5.59
N ASN A 289 -0.34 4.59 -6.21
CA ASN A 289 -0.52 4.51 -7.66
C ASN A 289 0.79 4.64 -8.45
N GLY A 290 1.88 4.01 -7.98
CA GLY A 290 3.19 4.11 -8.64
C GLY A 290 3.98 5.38 -8.32
N GLN A 291 3.45 6.31 -7.53
CA GLN A 291 4.06 7.60 -7.27
C GLN A 291 4.55 7.69 -5.82
N TYR A 292 5.76 8.21 -5.62
CA TYR A 292 6.28 8.53 -4.30
C TYR A 292 5.82 9.92 -3.85
N GLN A 293 5.16 9.97 -2.69
CA GLN A 293 4.64 11.20 -2.07
C GLN A 293 3.82 12.09 -3.03
N PRO A 294 2.80 11.56 -3.72
CA PRO A 294 1.96 12.39 -4.57
C PRO A 294 1.09 13.33 -3.75
N ARG A 295 0.66 14.42 -4.37
CA ARG A 295 -0.28 15.38 -3.80
C ARG A 295 -1.69 15.11 -4.30
N ILE A 296 -2.63 15.26 -3.37
CA ILE A 296 -4.05 15.31 -3.66
C ILE A 296 -4.52 16.72 -3.28
N GLN A 297 -5.09 17.44 -4.24
CA GLN A 297 -5.66 18.75 -3.98
C GLN A 297 -7.11 18.58 -3.52
N LEU A 298 -7.45 19.23 -2.41
CA LEU A 298 -8.79 19.31 -1.85
C LEU A 298 -9.15 20.78 -1.63
N ARG A 299 -10.39 21.17 -1.92
CA ARG A 299 -10.94 22.49 -1.60
C ARG A 299 -11.47 22.48 -0.17
N ASN A 300 -11.55 23.67 0.45
CA ASN A 300 -12.15 23.78 1.79
C ASN A 300 -13.62 23.31 1.75
N GLY A 301 -13.98 22.38 2.64
CA GLY A 301 -15.31 21.75 2.68
C GLY A 301 -15.58 20.71 1.58
N GLU A 302 -14.61 20.39 0.72
CA GLU A 302 -14.77 19.31 -0.27
C GLU A 302 -14.88 17.95 0.43
N ARG A 303 -15.92 17.18 0.10
CA ARG A 303 -15.99 15.76 0.43
C ARG A 303 -15.45 14.97 -0.75
N LYS A 304 -14.48 14.09 -0.49
CA LYS A 304 -13.90 13.22 -1.51
C LYS A 304 -13.96 11.77 -1.07
N LEU A 305 -14.47 10.93 -1.96
CA LEU A 305 -14.50 9.48 -1.78
C LEU A 305 -13.24 8.87 -2.38
N PHE A 306 -12.59 7.99 -1.63
CA PHE A 306 -11.48 7.18 -2.10
C PHE A 306 -11.77 5.72 -1.84
N GLN A 307 -11.42 4.86 -2.80
CA GLN A 307 -11.31 3.43 -2.54
C GLN A 307 -9.83 3.11 -2.31
N LEU A 308 -9.52 2.49 -1.18
CA LEU A 308 -8.15 2.25 -0.74
C LEU A 308 -7.83 0.77 -0.77
N ILE A 309 -6.65 0.44 -1.29
CA ILE A 309 -6.11 -0.93 -1.25
C ILE A 309 -4.70 -0.87 -0.70
N ASN A 310 -4.46 -1.60 0.39
CA ASN A 310 -3.12 -1.88 0.87
C ASN A 310 -2.57 -3.11 0.15
N ALA A 311 -1.74 -2.87 -0.85
CA ALA A 311 -1.06 -3.86 -1.68
C ALA A 311 0.41 -4.06 -1.27
N GLY A 312 0.76 -3.67 -0.04
CA GLY A 312 2.07 -3.95 0.56
C GLY A 312 2.16 -5.38 1.11
N PRO A 313 3.34 -6.02 1.09
CA PRO A 313 3.47 -7.42 1.46
C PRO A 313 3.35 -7.68 2.98
N THR A 314 3.80 -6.75 3.82
CA THR A 314 3.87 -6.98 5.28
C THR A 314 3.52 -5.76 6.14
N GLN A 315 3.36 -4.58 5.55
CA GLN A 315 3.23 -3.33 6.29
C GLN A 315 1.76 -3.06 6.62
N MET A 316 1.52 -2.70 7.88
CA MET A 316 0.26 -2.10 8.33
C MET A 316 0.37 -0.57 8.21
N LEU A 317 -0.73 0.06 7.85
CA LEU A 317 -0.81 1.50 7.65
C LEU A 317 -1.91 2.10 8.52
N GLU A 318 -1.55 3.16 9.24
CA GLU A 318 -2.50 4.03 9.93
C GLU A 318 -2.68 5.29 9.09
N LEU A 319 -3.94 5.64 8.81
CA LEU A 319 -4.30 6.79 7.98
C LEU A 319 -4.69 7.96 8.86
N PHE A 320 -3.98 9.07 8.68
CA PHE A 320 -4.25 10.31 9.38
C PHE A 320 -4.06 11.49 8.42
N ILE A 321 -5.06 12.36 8.33
CA ILE A 321 -4.99 13.63 7.60
C ILE A 321 -5.31 14.74 8.59
N PRO A 322 -4.33 15.58 8.95
CA PRO A 322 -4.56 16.70 9.84
C PRO A 322 -5.67 17.62 9.32
N GLY A 323 -6.61 17.98 10.20
CA GLY A 323 -7.70 18.91 9.86
C GLY A 323 -8.82 18.32 9.01
N CYS A 324 -8.79 17.02 8.68
CA CYS A 324 -9.87 16.33 7.99
C CYS A 324 -10.52 15.28 8.89
N THR A 325 -11.80 15.01 8.68
CA THR A 325 -12.49 13.86 9.27
C THR A 325 -12.55 12.71 8.27
N PHE A 326 -12.49 11.48 8.77
CA PHE A 326 -12.62 10.27 7.96
C PHE A 326 -13.89 9.53 8.33
N GLU A 327 -14.58 9.04 7.31
CA GLU A 327 -15.74 8.16 7.44
C GLU A 327 -15.47 6.92 6.60
N VAL A 328 -15.55 5.74 7.22
CA VAL A 328 -15.38 4.46 6.52
C VAL A 328 -16.74 4.02 6.00
N LEU A 329 -16.92 4.09 4.68
CA LEU A 329 -18.19 3.73 4.03
C LEU A 329 -18.27 2.26 3.60
N ALA A 330 -17.14 1.59 3.40
CA ALA A 330 -17.08 0.20 2.94
C ALA A 330 -15.79 -0.50 3.41
N LYS A 331 -15.81 -1.84 3.42
CA LYS A 331 -14.66 -2.73 3.68
C LYS A 331 -14.73 -3.91 2.71
N ASP A 332 -13.61 -4.63 2.55
CA ASP A 332 -13.44 -5.71 1.55
C ASP A 332 -14.55 -6.79 1.54
N ALA A 333 -15.20 -7.05 2.68
CA ALA A 333 -16.21 -8.11 2.82
C ALA A 333 -17.59 -7.63 3.33
N PHE A 334 -17.88 -6.32 3.31
CA PHE A 334 -19.10 -5.75 3.90
C PHE A 334 -19.57 -4.50 3.14
N PRO A 335 -20.85 -4.37 2.72
CA PRO A 335 -21.54 -3.09 2.87
C PRO A 335 -21.80 -2.89 4.37
N PRO A 336 -21.63 -1.70 4.97
CA PRO A 336 -21.94 -1.50 6.37
C PRO A 336 -23.39 -1.91 6.64
N SER A 337 -23.61 -2.54 7.79
CA SER A 337 -24.92 -2.79 8.38
C SER A 337 -25.83 -1.59 8.14
N ILE A 338 -27.00 -1.84 7.56
CA ILE A 338 -28.12 -0.90 7.55
C ILE A 338 -28.29 -0.41 9.00
N THR A 339 -27.89 0.83 9.28
CA THR A 339 -28.33 1.52 10.49
C THR A 339 -29.65 2.16 10.12
N THR A 340 -30.70 1.34 10.06
CA THR A 340 -32.06 1.84 10.28
C THR A 340 -32.09 2.30 11.72
N GLN A 341 -32.14 3.62 11.92
CA GLN A 341 -32.68 4.18 13.15
C GLN A 341 -34.17 3.79 13.18
N GLU A 342 -34.53 2.85 14.04
CA GLU A 342 -35.89 2.74 14.57
C GLU A 342 -36.11 3.79 15.67
#